data_AF-A0A2E5JLX0-F1
#
_entry.id   AF-A0A2E5JLX0-F1
#
_cell.length_a   1.000
_cell.length_b   1.000
_cell.length_c   1.000
_cell.angle_alpha   90.00
_cell.angle_beta   90.00
_cell.angle_gamma   90.00
#
_symmetry.space_group_name_H-M   'P 1'
#
loop_
_entity.id
_entity.type
_entity.pdbx_description
1 polymer ?
#
loop_
_entity_poly.entity_id
_entity_poly.type
_entity_poly.pdbx_seq_one_letter_code
_entity_poly.pdbx_strand_id
1 'polypeptide(L)'
;MKLLTMILMITLVSSCRYDEAFSNFNSLKELKLNVEKISSEELTTENQLIIKNYFSKINDIVYEVKSSSRIQKYMHSKFDRFFENSFCKQYTLTQDLYSSLMSKCTVNGFYICAEEVRNYKNLLLISKSLFTDEEFRKITNDEDCNITLTELGLIND
;
A
#
# COMPACT_ATOMS: atom_id res chain seq x y z
N MET A 1 32.09 -22.24 20.22
CA MET A 1 30.70 -21.95 20.64
C MET A 1 30.33 -20.47 20.58
N LYS A 2 31.16 -19.51 21.06
CA LYS A 2 30.84 -18.06 21.06
C LYS A 2 30.55 -17.45 19.67
N LEU A 3 31.23 -17.91 18.62
CA LEU A 3 31.05 -17.42 17.24
C LEU A 3 29.72 -17.89 16.62
N LEU A 4 29.31 -19.13 16.89
CA LEU A 4 28.03 -19.69 16.43
C LEU A 4 26.82 -18.99 17.08
N THR A 5 26.90 -18.68 18.38
CA THR A 5 25.88 -17.90 19.09
C THR A 5 25.77 -16.46 18.59
N MET A 6 26.88 -15.86 18.15
CA MET A 6 26.90 -14.50 17.62
C MET A 6 26.28 -14.43 16.20
N ILE A 7 26.56 -15.43 15.35
CA ILE A 7 25.93 -15.57 14.04
C ILE A 7 24.42 -15.85 14.19
N LEU A 8 24.01 -16.67 15.17
CA LEU A 8 22.60 -16.95 15.45
C LEU A 8 21.84 -15.68 15.90
N MET A 9 22.44 -14.83 16.74
CA MET A 9 21.79 -13.57 17.14
C MET A 9 21.67 -12.57 15.98
N ILE A 10 22.69 -12.46 15.12
CA ILE A 10 22.66 -11.53 13.98
C ILE A 10 21.56 -11.93 12.98
N THR A 11 21.34 -13.23 12.78
CA THR A 11 20.26 -13.72 11.90
C THR A 11 18.88 -13.48 12.50
N LEU A 12 18.68 -13.67 13.81
CA LEU A 12 17.40 -13.44 14.49
C LEU A 12 16.96 -11.95 14.51
N VAL A 13 17.90 -11.02 14.71
CA VAL A 13 17.58 -9.58 14.69
C VAL A 13 17.20 -9.12 13.27
N SER A 14 17.79 -9.75 12.25
CA SER A 14 17.44 -9.45 10.87
C SER A 14 16.03 -9.93 10.52
N SER A 15 15.62 -11.13 10.95
CA SER A 15 14.28 -11.67 10.70
C SER A 15 13.16 -10.83 11.32
N CYS A 16 13.33 -10.32 12.55
CA CYS A 16 12.28 -9.52 13.20
C CYS A 16 11.89 -8.26 12.42
N ARG A 17 12.86 -7.58 11.79
CA ARG A 17 12.60 -6.38 10.98
C ARG A 17 11.84 -6.69 9.69
N TYR A 18 12.01 -7.89 9.14
CA TYR A 18 11.32 -8.29 7.91
C TYR A 18 9.90 -8.80 8.18
N ASP A 19 9.66 -9.41 9.34
CA ASP A 19 8.31 -9.74 9.81
C ASP A 19 7.49 -8.47 10.10
N GLU A 20 8.13 -7.40 10.58
CA GLU A 20 7.51 -6.08 10.76
C GLU A 20 7.05 -5.47 9.42
N ALA A 21 7.86 -5.59 8.36
CA ALA A 21 7.46 -5.19 7.01
C ALA A 21 6.23 -5.99 6.51
N PHE A 22 6.14 -7.30 6.81
CA PHE A 22 4.96 -8.11 6.51
C PHE A 22 3.73 -7.70 7.33
N SER A 23 3.93 -7.35 8.61
CA SER A 23 2.90 -6.78 9.47
C SER A 23 2.33 -5.46 8.90
N ASN A 24 3.20 -4.63 8.31
CA ASN A 24 2.78 -3.37 7.69
C ASN A 24 1.80 -3.58 6.53
N PHE A 25 2.02 -4.57 5.66
CA PHE A 25 1.06 -4.92 4.61
C PHE A 25 -0.28 -5.39 5.20
N ASN A 26 -0.27 -6.30 6.18
CA ASN A 26 -1.50 -6.78 6.81
C ASN A 26 -2.31 -5.65 7.47
N SER A 27 -1.65 -4.70 8.12
CA SER A 27 -2.33 -3.53 8.69
C SER A 27 -2.99 -2.65 7.64
N LEU A 28 -2.42 -2.55 6.42
CA LEU A 28 -2.99 -1.78 5.32
C LEU A 28 -4.35 -2.34 4.87
N LYS A 29 -4.51 -3.67 4.87
CA LYS A 29 -5.79 -4.33 4.54
C LYS A 29 -6.90 -3.92 5.49
N GLU A 30 -6.63 -3.94 6.80
CA GLU A 30 -7.62 -3.52 7.81
C GLU A 30 -7.96 -2.03 7.69
N LEU A 31 -6.97 -1.19 7.43
CA LEU A 31 -7.19 0.24 7.19
C LEU A 31 -8.03 0.49 5.94
N LYS A 32 -7.81 -0.28 4.87
CA LYS A 32 -8.61 -0.23 3.65
C LYS A 32 -10.08 -0.54 3.95
N LEU A 33 -10.34 -1.64 4.67
CA LEU A 33 -11.70 -2.03 5.05
C LEU A 33 -12.40 -0.97 5.89
N ASN A 34 -11.68 -0.27 6.76
CA ASN A 34 -12.24 0.83 7.55
C ASN A 34 -12.62 2.02 6.66
N VAL A 35 -11.79 2.37 5.68
CA VAL A 35 -12.12 3.40 4.69
C VAL A 35 -13.34 3.01 3.84
N GLU A 36 -13.43 1.74 3.43
CA GLU A 36 -14.58 1.25 2.67
C GLU A 36 -15.89 1.33 3.46
N LYS A 37 -15.86 1.00 4.76
CA LYS A 37 -17.05 1.09 5.64
C LYS A 37 -17.59 2.51 5.75
N ILE A 38 -16.72 3.50 5.88
CA ILE A 38 -17.12 4.91 6.03
C ILE A 38 -17.30 5.63 4.69
N SER A 39 -17.12 4.92 3.56
CA SER A 39 -17.08 5.54 2.23
C SER A 39 -18.37 6.24 1.84
N SER A 40 -19.52 5.85 2.42
CA SER A 40 -20.83 6.50 2.24
C SER A 40 -21.19 7.51 3.33
N GLU A 41 -20.38 7.62 4.40
CA GLU A 41 -20.69 8.46 5.57
C GLU A 41 -20.20 9.92 5.42
N GLU A 42 -20.65 10.80 6.32
CA GLU A 42 -20.18 12.19 6.36
C GLU A 42 -18.70 12.30 6.76
N LEU A 43 -18.04 13.38 6.33
CA LEU A 43 -16.62 13.63 6.60
C LEU A 43 -16.39 14.23 8.00
N THR A 44 -16.72 13.46 9.04
CA THR A 44 -16.45 13.81 10.44
C THR A 44 -14.95 13.81 10.75
N THR A 45 -14.53 14.40 11.88
CA THR A 45 -13.13 14.35 12.32
C THR A 45 -12.63 12.91 12.49
N GLU A 46 -13.48 12.00 12.95
CA GLU A 46 -13.16 10.57 13.10
C GLU A 46 -12.97 9.90 11.73
N ASN A 47 -13.87 10.15 10.79
CA ASN A 47 -13.79 9.60 9.43
C ASN A 47 -12.56 10.16 8.68
N GLN A 48 -12.19 11.41 8.92
CA GLN A 48 -10.95 12.00 8.39
C GLN A 48 -9.70 11.30 8.94
N LEU A 49 -9.70 10.91 10.23
CA LEU A 49 -8.58 10.18 10.81
C LEU A 49 -8.46 8.77 10.21
N ILE A 50 -9.57 8.08 10.00
CA ILE A 50 -9.60 6.75 9.35
C ILE A 50 -9.01 6.85 7.93
N ILE A 51 -9.48 7.82 7.15
CA ILE A 51 -8.97 8.12 5.81
C ILE A 51 -7.47 8.38 5.88
N LYS A 52 -7.04 9.34 6.70
CA LYS A 52 -5.62 9.72 6.84
C LYS A 52 -4.75 8.49 7.16
N ASN A 53 -5.16 7.65 8.10
CA ASN A 53 -4.37 6.49 8.50
C ASN A 53 -4.11 5.52 7.33
N TYR A 54 -5.11 5.26 6.48
CA TYR A 54 -4.92 4.42 5.30
C TYR A 54 -3.92 5.03 4.30
N PHE A 55 -4.11 6.29 3.91
CA PHE A 55 -3.24 6.92 2.90
C PHE A 55 -1.82 7.20 3.42
N SER A 56 -1.67 7.61 4.67
CA SER A 56 -0.35 7.75 5.29
C SER A 56 0.36 6.38 5.39
N LYS A 57 -0.37 5.28 5.67
CA LYS A 57 0.24 3.94 5.70
C LYS A 57 0.77 3.50 4.33
N ILE A 58 0.07 3.83 3.24
CA ILE A 58 0.58 3.60 1.88
C ILE A 58 1.88 4.36 1.67
N ASN A 59 1.90 5.65 2.02
CA ASN A 59 3.09 6.48 1.89
C ASN A 59 4.27 5.92 2.70
N ASP A 60 4.03 5.47 3.93
CA ASP A 60 5.05 4.87 4.79
C ASP A 60 5.63 3.59 4.17
N ILE A 61 4.78 2.68 3.67
CA ILE A 61 5.23 1.45 3.01
C ILE A 61 6.06 1.77 1.77
N VAL A 62 5.57 2.69 0.92
CA VAL A 62 6.28 3.10 -0.29
C VAL A 62 7.65 3.70 0.05
N TYR A 63 7.71 4.57 1.06
CA TYR A 63 8.95 5.18 1.49
C TYR A 63 9.92 4.17 2.11
N GLU A 64 9.43 3.27 2.95
CA GLU A 64 10.22 2.21 3.59
C GLU A 64 10.87 1.30 2.54
N VAL A 65 10.08 0.83 1.57
CA VAL A 65 10.60 -0.01 0.48
C VAL A 65 11.57 0.78 -0.40
N LYS A 66 11.21 2.01 -0.80
CA LYS A 66 12.06 2.84 -1.67
C LYS A 66 13.42 3.18 -1.04
N SER A 67 13.45 3.46 0.26
CA SER A 67 14.65 3.92 0.97
C SER A 67 15.61 2.80 1.39
N SER A 68 15.21 1.53 1.30
CA SER A 68 15.99 0.40 1.79
C SER A 68 16.15 -0.70 0.76
N SER A 69 17.35 -0.80 0.17
CA SER A 69 17.70 -1.88 -0.77
C SER A 69 17.60 -3.28 -0.14
N ARG A 70 17.72 -3.38 1.19
CA ARG A 70 17.54 -4.65 1.91
C ARG A 70 16.07 -5.07 1.95
N ILE A 71 15.17 -4.12 2.17
CA ILE A 71 13.72 -4.36 2.17
C ILE A 71 13.25 -4.68 0.75
N GLN A 72 13.75 -3.98 -0.28
CA GLN A 72 13.47 -4.34 -1.68
C GLN A 72 13.89 -5.76 -1.99
N LYS A 73 15.14 -6.14 -1.67
CA LYS A 73 15.62 -7.53 -1.85
C LYS A 73 14.74 -8.54 -1.14
N TYR A 74 14.29 -8.23 0.08
CA TYR A 74 13.38 -9.10 0.83
C TYR A 74 12.02 -9.21 0.14
N MET A 75 11.41 -8.08 -0.25
CA MET A 75 10.15 -8.00 -0.98
C MET A 75 10.19 -8.84 -2.26
N HIS A 76 11.22 -8.68 -3.10
CA HIS A 76 11.40 -9.48 -4.32
C HIS A 76 11.57 -10.97 -4.00
N SER A 77 12.40 -11.32 -3.01
CA SER A 77 12.63 -12.72 -2.62
C SER A 77 11.40 -13.42 -2.06
N LYS A 78 10.39 -12.65 -1.65
CA LYS A 78 9.13 -13.11 -1.06
C LYS A 78 7.93 -12.63 -1.87
N PHE A 79 8.12 -12.25 -3.13
CA PHE A 79 7.09 -11.63 -3.95
C PHE A 79 5.79 -12.43 -3.94
N ASP A 80 5.84 -13.73 -4.25
CA ASP A 80 4.63 -14.57 -4.32
C ASP A 80 3.93 -14.74 -2.95
N ARG A 81 4.62 -14.46 -1.83
CA ARG A 81 4.02 -14.45 -0.48
C ARG A 81 3.32 -13.13 -0.16
N PHE A 82 3.80 -12.02 -0.72
CA PHE A 82 3.24 -10.69 -0.50
C PHE A 82 2.14 -10.32 -1.49
N PHE A 83 2.29 -10.78 -2.73
CA PHE A 83 1.46 -10.42 -3.87
C PHE A 83 0.73 -11.64 -4.39
N GLU A 84 -0.06 -12.24 -3.50
CA GLU A 84 -0.98 -13.32 -3.85
C GLU A 84 -2.07 -12.82 -4.82
N ASN A 85 -2.78 -13.75 -5.47
CA ASN A 85 -3.95 -13.42 -6.29
C ASN A 85 -4.91 -12.51 -5.52
N SER A 86 -5.56 -11.57 -6.20
CA SER A 86 -6.41 -10.53 -5.61
C SER A 86 -5.70 -9.50 -4.72
N PHE A 87 -4.38 -9.28 -4.89
CA PHE A 87 -3.62 -8.25 -4.17
C PHE A 87 -4.29 -6.87 -4.23
N CYS A 88 -4.67 -6.38 -5.41
CA CYS A 88 -5.26 -5.04 -5.53
C CYS A 88 -6.61 -4.95 -4.82
N LYS A 89 -7.42 -6.01 -4.87
CA LYS A 89 -8.65 -6.10 -4.10
C LYS A 89 -8.42 -6.03 -2.59
N GLN A 90 -7.29 -6.51 -2.08
CA GLN A 90 -6.99 -6.47 -0.64
C GLN A 90 -6.41 -5.13 -0.17
N TYR A 91 -5.64 -4.43 -1.01
CA TYR A 91 -4.82 -3.30 -0.55
C TYR A 91 -5.08 -1.97 -1.27
N THR A 92 -5.73 -1.99 -2.44
CA THR A 92 -5.97 -0.82 -3.30
C THR A 92 -7.46 -0.43 -3.28
N LEU A 93 -7.76 0.87 -3.30
CA LEU A 93 -9.13 1.37 -3.47
C LEU A 93 -9.51 1.37 -4.95
N THR A 94 -10.79 1.16 -5.24
CA THR A 94 -11.32 1.34 -6.59
C THR A 94 -11.36 2.83 -6.96
N GLN A 95 -11.43 3.12 -8.26
CA GLN A 95 -11.54 4.49 -8.76
C GLN A 95 -12.79 5.20 -8.25
N ASP A 96 -13.93 4.50 -8.15
CA ASP A 96 -15.19 5.05 -7.64
C ASP A 96 -15.07 5.48 -6.18
N LEU A 97 -14.50 4.61 -5.34
CA LEU A 97 -14.34 4.89 -3.91
C LEU A 97 -13.36 6.04 -3.70
N TYR A 98 -12.25 6.06 -4.45
CA TYR A 98 -11.30 7.15 -4.42
C TYR A 98 -11.93 8.49 -4.85
N SER A 99 -12.73 8.49 -5.92
CA SER A 99 -13.41 9.70 -6.42
C SER A 99 -14.44 10.23 -5.42
N SER A 100 -15.20 9.34 -4.77
CA SER A 100 -16.12 9.69 -3.70
C SER A 100 -15.38 10.39 -2.54
N LEU A 101 -14.25 9.83 -2.08
CA LEU A 101 -13.43 10.46 -1.04
C LEU A 101 -12.92 11.84 -1.49
N MET A 102 -12.42 11.97 -2.72
CA MET A 102 -11.94 13.24 -3.27
C MET A 102 -13.02 14.32 -3.30
N SER A 103 -14.26 13.96 -3.65
CA SER A 103 -15.39 14.91 -3.60
C SER A 103 -15.71 15.37 -2.18
N LYS A 104 -15.65 14.48 -1.19
CA LYS A 104 -15.89 14.83 0.22
C LYS A 104 -14.78 15.71 0.78
N CYS A 105 -13.54 15.45 0.37
CA CYS A 105 -12.38 16.21 0.75
C CYS A 105 -12.31 17.62 0.11
N THR A 106 -13.22 17.96 -0.80
CA THR A 106 -13.26 19.25 -1.50
C THR A 106 -14.55 20.00 -1.18
N VAL A 107 -14.47 21.02 -0.34
CA VAL A 107 -15.61 21.83 0.09
C VAL A 107 -15.41 23.27 -0.37
N ASN A 108 -16.33 23.79 -1.19
CA ASN A 108 -16.27 25.15 -1.74
C ASN A 108 -14.93 25.49 -2.43
N GLY A 109 -14.33 24.51 -3.12
CA GLY A 109 -13.03 24.67 -3.79
C GLY A 109 -11.81 24.56 -2.87
N PHE A 110 -12.00 24.42 -1.55
CA PHE A 110 -10.93 24.15 -0.60
C PHE A 110 -10.82 22.66 -0.33
N TYR A 111 -9.57 22.20 -0.27
CA TYR A 111 -9.27 20.82 0.06
C TYR A 111 -8.91 20.69 1.54
N ILE A 112 -9.58 19.78 2.25
CA ILE A 112 -9.53 19.72 3.72
C ILE A 112 -8.98 18.41 4.29
N CYS A 113 -8.75 17.40 3.45
CA CYS A 113 -8.18 16.12 3.88
C CYS A 113 -6.64 16.14 3.91
N ALA A 114 -6.05 15.05 4.38
CA ALA A 114 -4.61 14.82 4.30
C ALA A 114 -4.11 14.86 2.85
N GLU A 115 -2.88 15.33 2.65
CA GLU A 115 -2.28 15.54 1.32
C GLU A 115 -2.00 14.21 0.62
N GLU A 116 -1.77 13.13 1.38
CA GLU A 116 -1.57 11.77 0.87
C GLU A 116 -2.80 11.23 0.13
N VAL A 117 -4.00 11.67 0.50
CA VAL A 117 -5.25 11.30 -0.20
C VAL A 117 -5.22 11.90 -1.62
N ARG A 118 -4.85 13.17 -1.76
CA ARG A 118 -4.71 13.82 -3.08
C ARG A 118 -3.61 13.16 -3.91
N ASN A 119 -2.53 12.72 -3.26
CA ASN A 119 -1.36 12.14 -3.92
C ASN A 119 -1.46 10.62 -4.14
N TYR A 120 -2.61 9.99 -3.85
CA TYR A 120 -2.76 8.54 -3.90
C TYR A 120 -2.30 7.91 -5.22
N LYS A 121 -2.78 8.42 -6.36
CA LYS A 121 -2.38 7.88 -7.68
C LYS A 121 -0.88 8.01 -7.91
N ASN A 122 -0.29 9.13 -7.49
CA ASN A 122 1.16 9.32 -7.58
C ASN A 122 1.93 8.35 -6.67
N LEU A 123 1.43 8.08 -5.46
CA LEU A 123 2.02 7.06 -4.58
C LEU A 123 1.99 5.67 -5.24
N LEU A 124 0.88 5.29 -5.88
CA LEU A 124 0.78 4.02 -6.61
C LEU A 124 1.72 3.95 -7.82
N LEU A 125 1.91 5.06 -8.55
CA LEU A 125 2.90 5.13 -9.63
C LEU A 125 4.33 4.97 -9.10
N ILE A 126 4.65 5.56 -7.95
CA ILE A 126 5.94 5.33 -7.30
C ILE A 126 6.07 3.86 -6.90
N SER A 127 5.03 3.25 -6.33
CA SER A 127 5.03 1.82 -5.99
C SER A 127 5.32 0.93 -7.19
N LYS A 128 4.75 1.23 -8.37
CA LYS A 128 5.01 0.50 -9.62
C LYS A 128 6.51 0.43 -9.92
N SER A 129 7.26 1.53 -9.70
CA SER A 129 8.71 1.57 -9.95
C SER A 129 9.55 0.71 -9.00
N LEU A 130 8.94 0.16 -7.94
CA LEU A 130 9.61 -0.72 -6.97
C LEU A 130 9.56 -2.19 -7.39
N PHE A 131 8.82 -2.53 -8.45
CA PHE A 131 8.73 -3.89 -8.99
C PHE A 131 9.60 -4.05 -10.23
N THR A 132 10.07 -5.27 -10.46
CA THR A 132 10.60 -5.66 -11.77
C THR A 132 9.47 -5.78 -12.80
N ASP A 133 9.82 -5.73 -14.09
CA ASP A 133 8.83 -5.89 -15.16
C ASP A 133 8.08 -7.24 -15.06
N GLU A 134 8.77 -8.30 -14.66
CA GLU A 134 8.17 -9.63 -14.49
C GLU A 134 7.17 -9.65 -13.33
N GLU A 135 7.54 -9.09 -12.18
CA GLU A 135 6.66 -8.98 -11.00
C GLU A 135 5.44 -8.11 -11.30
N PHE A 136 5.64 -6.97 -11.96
CA PHE A 136 4.53 -6.09 -12.33
C PHE A 136 3.59 -6.77 -13.33
N ARG A 137 4.13 -7.55 -14.28
CA ARG A 137 3.32 -8.40 -15.17
C ARG A 137 2.53 -9.45 -14.38
N LYS A 138 3.12 -10.09 -13.36
CA LYS A 138 2.37 -11.03 -12.49
C LYS A 138 1.22 -10.33 -11.77
N ILE A 139 1.44 -9.13 -11.24
CA ILE A 139 0.38 -8.31 -10.61
C ILE A 139 -0.73 -7.99 -11.62
N THR A 140 -0.38 -7.58 -12.84
CA THR A 140 -1.35 -7.15 -13.86
C THR A 140 -2.00 -8.29 -14.65
N ASN A 141 -1.51 -9.53 -14.50
CA ASN A 141 -2.18 -10.73 -15.01
C ASN A 141 -3.35 -11.17 -14.11
N ASP A 142 -3.41 -10.71 -12.86
CA ASP A 142 -4.57 -10.86 -12.00
C ASP A 142 -5.68 -9.90 -12.46
N GLU A 143 -6.86 -10.44 -12.77
CA GLU A 143 -7.98 -9.70 -13.38
C GLU A 143 -8.41 -8.51 -12.51
N ASP A 144 -8.56 -8.74 -11.20
CA ASP A 144 -8.93 -7.69 -10.23
C ASP A 144 -7.91 -6.54 -10.26
N CYS A 145 -6.61 -6.86 -10.28
CA CYS A 145 -5.55 -5.87 -10.39
C CYS A 145 -5.53 -5.14 -11.72
N ASN A 146 -5.71 -5.84 -12.84
CA ASN A 146 -5.73 -5.23 -14.17
C ASN A 146 -6.81 -4.15 -14.23
N ILE A 147 -8.05 -4.52 -13.91
CA ILE A 147 -9.21 -3.62 -13.91
C ILE A 147 -8.96 -2.44 -12.97
N THR A 148 -8.58 -2.71 -11.71
CA THR A 148 -8.38 -1.66 -10.70
C THR A 148 -7.32 -0.65 -11.14
N LEU A 149 -6.19 -1.12 -11.67
CA LEU A 149 -5.08 -0.25 -12.06
C LEU A 149 -5.38 0.53 -13.36
N THR A 150 -6.11 -0.06 -14.30
CA THR A 150 -6.60 0.63 -15.51
C THR A 150 -7.59 1.74 -15.14
N GLU A 151 -8.60 1.44 -14.32
CA GLU A 151 -9.61 2.43 -13.89
C GLU A 151 -8.98 3.60 -13.11
N LEU A 152 -7.95 3.33 -12.31
CA LEU A 152 -7.18 4.36 -11.63
C LEU A 152 -6.29 5.17 -12.59
N GLY A 153 -6.09 4.74 -13.84
CA GLY A 153 -5.25 5.38 -14.84
C GLY A 153 -3.75 5.19 -14.59
N LEU A 154 -3.36 4.04 -14.00
CA LEU A 154 -1.97 3.72 -13.63
C LEU A 154 -1.26 2.85 -14.67
N ILE A 155 -2.04 2.19 -15.50
CA ILE A 155 -1.61 1.42 -16.67
C ILE A 155 -2.51 1.77 -17.85
N ASN A 156 -2.02 1.55 -19.06
CA ASN A 156 -2.79 1.71 -20.29
C ASN A 156 -3.29 0.33 -20.74
N ASP A 157 -4.46 0.32 -21.36
CA ASP A 157 -5.00 -0.84 -22.08
C ASP A 157 -4.14 -1.23 -23.30
#